data_AF-A0AAW0GCK9-F1
#
_entry.id   AF-A0AAW0GCK9-F1
#
_cell.length_a   1.000
_cell.length_b   1.000
_cell.length_c   1.000
_cell.angle_alpha   90.00
_cell.angle_beta   90.00
_cell.angle_gamma   90.00
#
_symmetry.space_group_name_H-M   'P 1'
#
loop_
_entity.id
_entity.type
_entity.pdbx_description
1 polymer ?
#
loop_
_entity_poly.entity_id
_entity_poly.type
_entity_poly.pdbx_seq_one_letter_code
_entity_poly.pdbx_strand_id
1 'polypeptide(L)'
;MSLQDGYYQIASVTSLQPIIGRNPIEDRSMQPKGVFALPSGTLPLLPWIVKTPLGGQGLVFEAGGAPTAPISDKLYAILQNNIPPMEWVVTPAPAFGPFAYSVQTSDRERGWIALSDEPLTQVSVKPLTSPNGGALTPNEVFIFEKVPGV
;
A
#
# COMPACT_ATOMS: atom_id res chain seq x y z
N MET A 1 -12.79 2.47 -12.33
CA MET A 1 -12.13 3.79 -12.37
C MET A 1 -10.66 3.60 -12.03
N SER A 2 -9.74 4.31 -12.71
CA SER A 2 -8.32 4.32 -12.35
C SER A 2 -8.09 5.14 -11.08
N LEU A 3 -7.12 4.74 -10.26
CA LEU A 3 -6.68 5.52 -9.11
C LEU A 3 -5.94 6.77 -9.60
N GLN A 4 -6.22 7.93 -9.02
CA GLN A 4 -5.65 9.21 -9.44
C GLN A 4 -4.57 9.69 -8.47
N ASP A 5 -3.73 10.62 -8.90
CA ASP A 5 -2.79 11.31 -8.02
C ASP A 5 -3.51 12.05 -6.87
N GLY A 6 -2.85 12.11 -5.73
CA GLY A 6 -3.32 12.83 -4.54
C GLY A 6 -2.99 12.17 -3.22
N TYR A 7 -3.66 12.63 -2.17
CA TYR A 7 -3.50 12.14 -0.81
C TYR A 7 -4.59 11.14 -0.45
N TYR A 8 -4.21 10.06 0.21
CA TYR A 8 -5.12 8.95 0.51
C TYR A 8 -4.96 8.42 1.92
N GLN A 9 -6.07 7.97 2.49
CA GLN A 9 -6.09 6.99 3.55
C GLN A 9 -6.29 5.62 2.90
N ILE A 10 -5.45 4.66 3.26
CA ILE A 10 -5.51 3.30 2.73
C ILE A 10 -5.96 2.37 3.85
N ALA A 11 -6.98 1.56 3.61
CA ALA A 11 -7.45 0.53 4.53
C ALA A 11 -7.47 -0.83 3.83
N SER A 12 -7.22 -1.91 4.56
CA SER A 12 -7.48 -3.26 4.04
C SER A 12 -8.99 -3.54 4.03
N VAL A 13 -9.49 -4.34 3.08
CA VAL A 13 -10.92 -4.73 3.03
C VAL A 13 -11.26 -5.93 3.92
N THR A 14 -10.31 -6.36 4.74
CA THR A 14 -10.51 -7.43 5.72
C THR A 14 -11.55 -7.05 6.78
N SER A 15 -12.01 -8.02 7.57
CA SER A 15 -13.07 -7.82 8.57
C SER A 15 -12.77 -6.72 9.58
N LEU A 16 -11.50 -6.53 9.96
CA LEU A 16 -11.08 -5.51 10.90
C LEU A 16 -10.83 -4.13 10.25
N GLN A 17 -10.83 -4.07 8.92
CA GLN A 17 -10.53 -2.88 8.11
C GLN A 17 -9.37 -2.02 8.64
N PRO A 18 -8.20 -2.61 8.95
CA PRO A 18 -7.10 -1.88 9.53
C PRO A 18 -6.58 -0.83 8.55
N ILE A 19 -6.22 0.34 9.09
CA ILE A 19 -5.52 1.38 8.32
C ILE A 19 -4.11 0.90 8.01
N ILE A 20 -3.71 1.05 6.75
CA ILE A 20 -2.37 0.68 6.29
C ILE A 20 -1.48 1.91 6.35
N GLY A 21 -0.28 1.77 6.91
CA GLY A 21 0.67 2.87 6.97
C GLY A 21 1.91 2.57 7.79
N ARG A 22 2.73 3.60 7.99
CA ARG A 22 3.87 3.56 8.90
C ARG A 22 3.39 3.67 10.35
N ASN A 23 4.15 3.07 11.26
CA ASN A 23 3.91 3.22 12.68
C ASN A 23 4.18 4.69 13.09
N PRO A 24 3.32 5.37 13.87
CA PRO A 24 3.60 6.72 14.34
C PRO A 24 4.81 6.80 15.29
N ILE A 25 5.22 5.68 15.89
CA ILE A 25 6.39 5.59 16.77
C ILE A 25 7.46 4.76 16.06
N GLU A 26 8.51 5.43 15.58
CA GLU A 26 9.63 4.84 14.87
C GLU A 26 10.97 5.33 15.44
N ASP A 27 12.03 4.53 15.26
CA ASP A 27 13.38 4.99 15.53
C ASP A 27 13.80 6.10 14.53
N ARG A 28 14.84 6.86 14.88
CA ARG A 28 15.34 8.00 14.07
C ARG A 28 16.38 7.62 13.01
N SER A 29 16.60 6.33 12.76
CA SER A 29 17.53 5.89 11.71
C SER A 29 16.96 6.10 10.32
N MET A 30 17.86 6.21 9.33
CA MET A 30 17.53 6.23 7.90
C MET A 30 17.35 4.81 7.31
N GLN A 31 17.12 3.81 8.17
CA GLN A 31 16.78 2.47 7.69
C GLN A 31 15.36 2.46 7.11
N PRO A 32 15.06 1.56 6.15
CA PRO A 32 13.72 1.37 5.63
C PRO A 32 12.69 1.18 6.77
N LYS A 33 11.54 1.83 6.67
CA LYS A 33 10.48 1.77 7.69
C LYS A 33 9.38 0.84 7.25
N GLY A 34 8.96 -0.08 8.11
CA GLY A 34 7.92 -1.04 7.77
C GLY A 34 6.57 -0.35 7.53
N VAL A 35 5.78 -0.93 6.62
CA VAL A 35 4.38 -0.56 6.41
C VAL A 35 3.49 -1.67 6.99
N PHE A 36 2.57 -1.30 7.86
CA PHE A 36 1.81 -2.22 8.69
C PHE A 36 0.31 -2.04 8.52
N ALA A 37 -0.44 -3.10 8.81
CA ALA A 37 -1.83 -3.01 9.23
C ALA A 37 -1.87 -2.46 10.67
N LEU A 38 -2.26 -1.21 10.84
CA LEU A 38 -2.22 -0.52 12.12
C LEU A 38 -3.35 -0.99 13.04
N PRO A 39 -3.12 -1.03 14.37
CA PRO A 39 -4.18 -1.32 15.33
C PRO A 39 -5.34 -0.34 15.21
N SER A 40 -6.56 -0.79 15.54
CA SER A 40 -7.74 0.07 15.55
C SER A 40 -7.52 1.33 16.40
N GLY A 41 -7.98 2.47 15.90
CA GLY A 41 -7.77 3.79 16.52
C GLY A 41 -6.38 4.40 16.29
N THR A 42 -5.45 3.70 15.64
CA THR A 42 -4.14 4.25 15.26
C THR A 42 -4.21 4.81 13.85
N LEU A 43 -3.78 6.07 13.69
CA LEU A 43 -3.66 6.72 12.37
C LEU A 43 -2.18 6.96 12.03
N PRO A 44 -1.79 6.86 10.75
CA PRO A 44 -0.50 7.33 10.28
C PRO A 44 -0.34 8.84 10.55
N LEU A 45 0.90 9.29 10.76
CA LEU A 45 1.19 10.72 10.96
C LEU A 45 0.89 11.58 9.72
N LEU A 46 0.99 10.99 8.53
CA LEU A 46 0.76 11.64 7.25
C LEU A 46 -0.08 10.72 6.36
N PRO A 47 -0.98 11.28 5.52
CA PRO A 47 -1.66 10.49 4.49
C PRO A 47 -0.65 9.89 3.51
N TRP A 48 -1.07 8.84 2.82
CA TRP A 48 -0.33 8.31 1.67
C TRP A 48 -0.34 9.33 0.55
N ILE A 49 0.75 9.37 -0.22
CA ILE A 49 0.81 10.16 -1.44
C ILE A 49 0.88 9.19 -2.62
N VAL A 50 -0.04 9.33 -3.56
CA VAL A 50 -0.09 8.56 -4.81
C VAL A 50 0.30 9.51 -5.94
N LYS A 51 1.31 9.11 -6.73
CA LYS A 51 1.84 9.93 -7.82
C LYS A 51 2.05 9.08 -9.06
N THR A 52 1.78 9.68 -10.22
CA THR A 52 2.18 9.14 -11.51
C THR A 52 3.55 9.69 -11.87
N PRO A 53 4.64 8.87 -11.89
CA PRO A 53 5.95 9.35 -12.31
C PRO A 53 5.94 9.73 -13.80
N LEU A 54 6.72 10.76 -14.15
CA LEU A 54 6.86 11.24 -15.52
C LEU A 54 7.40 10.12 -16.44
N GLY A 55 6.58 9.70 -17.40
CA GLY A 55 6.92 8.64 -18.35
C GLY A 55 6.85 7.22 -17.79
N GLY A 56 6.35 7.05 -16.55
CA GLY A 56 6.14 5.74 -15.95
C GLY A 56 4.88 5.03 -16.44
N GLN A 57 4.81 3.74 -16.15
CA GLN A 57 3.69 2.86 -16.50
C GLN A 57 2.83 2.47 -15.29
N GLY A 58 3.29 2.77 -14.08
CA GLY A 58 2.58 2.52 -12.82
C GLY A 58 2.47 3.75 -11.93
N LEU A 59 2.15 3.53 -10.67
CA LEU A 59 2.01 4.54 -9.64
C LEU A 59 3.08 4.38 -8.58
N VAL A 60 3.57 5.49 -8.04
CA VAL A 60 4.44 5.52 -6.86
C VAL A 60 3.57 5.78 -5.64
N PHE A 61 3.74 4.95 -4.62
CA PHE A 61 3.10 5.10 -3.32
C PHE A 61 4.10 5.57 -2.30
N GLU A 62 3.83 6.69 -1.63
CA GLU A 62 4.66 7.21 -0.57
C GLU A 62 3.96 7.07 0.79
N ALA A 63 4.61 6.40 1.73
CA ALA A 63 4.16 6.29 3.11
C ALA A 63 5.00 7.20 4.01
N GLY A 64 4.36 8.18 4.63
CA GLY A 64 5.07 9.19 5.43
C GLY A 64 6.12 9.97 4.62
N GLY A 65 5.81 10.26 3.35
CA GLY A 65 6.67 11.03 2.44
C GLY A 65 7.83 10.26 1.80
N ALA A 66 7.88 8.93 1.94
CA ALA A 66 8.93 8.11 1.35
C ALA A 66 8.35 7.00 0.46
N PRO A 67 8.93 6.75 -0.74
CA PRO A 67 8.41 5.77 -1.69
C PRO A 67 8.48 4.36 -1.12
N THR A 68 7.53 3.50 -1.49
CA THR A 68 7.50 2.12 -1.01
C THR A 68 8.11 1.13 -1.99
N ALA A 69 8.76 0.10 -1.43
CA ALA A 69 9.34 -1.01 -2.16
C ALA A 69 9.31 -2.31 -1.32
N PRO A 70 9.35 -3.49 -1.97
CA PRO A 70 9.52 -4.75 -1.28
C PRO A 70 10.97 -4.96 -0.84
N ILE A 71 11.17 -5.39 0.41
CA ILE A 71 12.44 -5.91 0.92
C ILE A 71 12.11 -7.23 1.63
N SER A 72 12.74 -8.34 1.21
CA SER A 72 12.52 -9.67 1.80
C SER A 72 11.03 -10.02 1.96
N ASP A 73 10.25 -9.83 0.89
CA ASP A 73 8.80 -10.08 0.80
C ASP A 73 7.92 -9.27 1.77
N LYS A 74 8.43 -8.15 2.27
CA LYS A 74 7.72 -7.21 3.12
C LYS A 74 7.75 -5.81 2.53
N LEU A 75 6.69 -5.03 2.75
CA LEU A 75 6.56 -3.68 2.24
C LEU A 75 7.25 -2.69 3.19
N TYR A 76 8.13 -1.86 2.64
CA TYR A 76 8.84 -0.82 3.36
C TYR A 76 8.71 0.53 2.67
N ALA A 77 8.74 1.61 3.44
CA ALA A 77 9.03 2.95 2.99
C ALA A 77 10.54 3.18 2.97
N ILE A 78 11.09 3.57 1.83
CA ILE A 78 12.52 3.70 1.58
C ILE A 78 12.93 5.14 1.83
N LEU A 79 13.58 5.39 2.97
CA LEU A 79 14.02 6.74 3.36
C LEU A 79 15.28 7.24 2.63
N GLN A 80 15.95 6.35 1.90
CA GLN A 80 17.21 6.63 1.22
C GLN A 80 16.93 7.03 -0.24
N ASN A 81 17.36 8.23 -0.62
CA ASN A 81 17.04 8.81 -1.93
C ASN A 81 17.94 8.32 -3.08
N ASN A 82 18.77 7.31 -2.84
CA ASN A 82 19.68 6.73 -3.84
C ASN A 82 19.08 5.54 -4.60
N ILE A 83 17.90 5.07 -4.20
CA ILE A 83 17.18 3.99 -4.87
C ILE A 83 16.01 4.62 -5.66
N PRO A 84 15.91 4.38 -6.97
CA PRO A 84 14.76 4.83 -7.74
C PRO A 84 13.46 4.31 -7.13
N PRO A 85 12.40 5.14 -7.05
CA PRO A 85 11.11 4.69 -6.52
C PRO A 85 10.56 3.56 -7.38
N MET A 86 10.00 2.55 -6.72
CA MET A 86 9.34 1.45 -7.42
C MET A 86 7.97 1.89 -7.91
N GLU A 87 7.64 1.50 -9.14
CA GLU A 87 6.31 1.65 -9.71
C GLU A 87 5.46 0.42 -9.41
N TRP A 88 4.21 0.68 -9.03
CA TRP A 88 3.21 -0.33 -8.70
C TRP A 88 2.07 -0.29 -9.71
N VAL A 89 1.59 -1.47 -10.08
CA VAL A 89 0.43 -1.65 -10.94
C VAL A 89 -0.82 -1.76 -10.05
N VAL A 90 -1.80 -0.90 -10.31
CA VAL A 90 -3.02 -0.83 -9.51
C VAL A 90 -4.21 -1.30 -10.35
N THR A 91 -4.89 -2.34 -9.87
CA THR A 91 -6.03 -2.93 -10.58
C THR A 91 -7.30 -2.74 -9.76
N PRO A 92 -8.39 -2.17 -10.34
CA PRO A 92 -9.66 -2.04 -9.63
C PRO A 92 -10.23 -3.41 -9.22
N ALA A 93 -10.77 -3.51 -8.00
CA ALA A 93 -11.36 -4.71 -7.43
C ALA A 93 -12.83 -4.45 -7.02
N PRO A 94 -13.74 -4.17 -7.98
CA PRO A 94 -15.09 -3.69 -7.70
C PRO A 94 -15.97 -4.67 -6.91
N ALA A 95 -15.62 -5.96 -6.90
CA ALA A 95 -16.29 -6.97 -6.08
C ALA A 95 -16.19 -6.68 -4.56
N PHE A 96 -15.21 -5.87 -4.14
CA PHE A 96 -15.00 -5.48 -2.74
C PHE A 96 -15.54 -4.07 -2.42
N GLY A 97 -16.25 -3.45 -3.37
CA GLY A 97 -16.85 -2.13 -3.20
C GLY A 97 -16.16 -1.02 -4.00
N PRO A 98 -16.66 0.21 -3.87
CA PRO A 98 -16.07 1.37 -4.52
C PRO A 98 -14.67 1.65 -3.96
N PHE A 99 -13.78 2.18 -4.80
CA PHE A 99 -12.40 2.53 -4.43
C PHE A 99 -11.55 1.38 -3.89
N ALA A 100 -11.98 0.12 -4.11
CA ALA A 100 -11.20 -1.05 -3.80
C ALA A 100 -10.24 -1.39 -4.95
N TYR A 101 -8.98 -1.66 -4.62
CA TYR A 101 -7.92 -1.96 -5.57
C TYR A 101 -6.98 -3.05 -5.03
N SER A 102 -6.40 -3.84 -5.93
CA SER A 102 -5.18 -4.59 -5.66
C SER A 102 -3.95 -3.78 -6.11
N VAL A 103 -2.83 -3.98 -5.41
CA VAL A 103 -1.56 -3.32 -5.70
C VAL A 103 -0.51 -4.39 -5.98
N GLN A 104 0.06 -4.35 -7.18
CA GLN A 104 0.98 -5.37 -7.69
C GLN A 104 2.31 -4.76 -8.12
N THR A 105 3.34 -5.58 -8.15
CA THR A 105 4.62 -5.28 -8.81
C THR A 105 4.39 -5.08 -10.31
N SER A 106 5.32 -4.41 -11.00
CA SER A 106 5.21 -4.09 -12.43
C SER A 106 5.07 -5.32 -13.32
N ASP A 107 5.75 -6.42 -12.96
CA ASP A 107 5.64 -7.74 -13.58
C ASP A 107 4.35 -8.51 -13.21
N ARG A 108 3.53 -7.97 -12.31
CA ARG A 108 2.31 -8.57 -11.74
C ARG A 108 2.51 -9.90 -10.98
N GLU A 109 3.75 -10.30 -10.73
CA GLU A 109 4.04 -11.57 -10.06
C GLU A 109 3.74 -11.54 -8.56
N ARG A 110 3.87 -10.37 -7.93
CA ARG A 110 3.63 -10.17 -6.50
C ARG A 110 2.73 -8.97 -6.26
N GLY A 111 2.11 -8.93 -5.09
CA GLY A 111 1.29 -7.80 -4.68
C GLY A 111 1.19 -7.68 -3.16
N TRP A 112 0.57 -6.59 -2.73
CA TRP A 112 0.41 -6.29 -1.31
C TRP A 112 -0.59 -7.25 -0.67
N ILE A 113 -0.23 -7.77 0.50
CA ILE A 113 -1.07 -8.66 1.31
C ILE A 113 -1.05 -8.18 2.76
N ALA A 114 -2.21 -7.79 3.28
CA ALA A 114 -2.44 -7.48 4.68
C ALA A 114 -3.24 -8.62 5.33
N LEU A 115 -2.67 -9.26 6.36
CA LEU A 115 -3.36 -10.30 7.11
C LEU A 115 -4.39 -9.68 8.06
N SER A 116 -5.55 -10.30 8.13
CA SER A 116 -6.76 -9.77 8.76
C SER A 116 -6.84 -9.97 10.27
N ASP A 117 -5.99 -10.84 10.81
CA ASP A 117 -6.12 -11.46 12.13
C ASP A 117 -5.17 -10.88 13.18
N GLU A 118 -4.16 -10.12 12.78
CA GLU A 118 -3.12 -9.64 13.69
C GLU A 118 -2.85 -8.13 13.53
N PRO A 119 -3.08 -7.31 14.59
CA PRO A 119 -2.72 -5.91 14.56
C PRO A 119 -1.20 -5.74 14.50
N LEU A 120 -0.75 -4.65 13.87
CA LEU A 120 0.67 -4.34 13.68
C LEU A 120 1.42 -5.37 12.81
N THR A 121 0.71 -6.13 11.99
CA THR A 121 1.32 -7.03 11.02
C THR A 121 1.84 -6.24 9.83
N GLN A 122 3.11 -6.48 9.48
CA GLN A 122 3.71 -5.83 8.32
C GLN A 122 3.10 -6.38 7.03
N VAL A 123 2.68 -5.47 6.15
CA VAL A 123 2.17 -5.80 4.81
C VAL A 123 3.25 -6.59 4.07
N SER A 124 2.84 -7.74 3.53
CA SER A 124 3.73 -8.60 2.76
C SER A 124 3.61 -8.27 1.27
N VAL A 125 4.66 -8.56 0.51
CA VAL A 125 4.66 -8.47 -0.95
C VAL A 125 4.96 -9.85 -1.51
N LYS A 126 3.90 -10.57 -1.88
CA LYS A 126 3.94 -12.00 -2.25
C LYS A 126 3.04 -12.27 -3.45
N PRO A 127 3.15 -13.44 -4.12
CA PRO A 127 2.22 -13.81 -5.16
C PRO A 127 0.78 -13.71 -4.68
N LEU A 128 -0.06 -13.04 -5.48
CA LEU A 128 -1.49 -13.00 -5.22
C LEU A 128 -2.11 -14.35 -5.58
N THR A 129 -3.20 -14.71 -4.92
CA THR A 129 -3.99 -15.92 -5.16
C THR A 129 -4.50 -15.95 -6.61
N SER A 130 -4.72 -14.76 -7.18
CA SER A 130 -5.06 -14.60 -8.59
C SER A 130 -4.48 -13.31 -9.19
N PRO A 131 -3.25 -13.33 -9.73
CA PRO A 131 -2.58 -12.13 -10.24
C PRO A 131 -3.15 -11.59 -11.55
N ASN A 132 -3.97 -12.39 -12.27
CA ASN A 132 -4.48 -12.11 -13.62
C ASN A 132 -6.01 -11.97 -13.70
N GLY A 133 -6.67 -11.52 -12.62
CA GLY A 133 -8.09 -11.15 -12.67
C GLY A 133 -9.12 -12.24 -12.34
N GLY A 134 -8.69 -13.40 -11.85
CA GLY A 134 -9.54 -14.29 -11.06
C GLY A 134 -9.82 -13.76 -9.63
N ALA A 135 -10.48 -14.57 -8.80
CA ALA A 135 -10.98 -14.15 -7.50
C ALA A 135 -9.83 -13.81 -6.52
N LEU A 136 -9.75 -12.53 -6.14
CA LEU A 136 -8.89 -12.06 -5.06
C LEU A 136 -9.51 -12.38 -3.69
N THR A 137 -8.69 -12.38 -2.66
CA THR A 137 -9.12 -12.50 -1.26
C THR A 137 -9.15 -11.12 -0.59
N PRO A 138 -9.89 -10.94 0.53
CA PRO A 138 -9.90 -9.67 1.26
C PRO A 138 -8.51 -9.19 1.71
N ASN A 139 -7.57 -10.11 1.94
CA ASN A 139 -6.21 -9.78 2.35
C ASN A 139 -5.38 -9.08 1.25
N GLU A 140 -5.82 -9.18 -0.01
CA GLU A 140 -5.10 -8.72 -1.21
C GLU A 140 -5.68 -7.42 -1.78
N VAL A 141 -6.70 -6.87 -1.12
CA VAL A 141 -7.48 -5.74 -1.61
C VAL A 141 -7.53 -4.64 -0.55
N PHE A 142 -7.43 -3.41 -1.04
CA PHE A 142 -7.33 -2.21 -0.22
C PHE A 142 -8.29 -1.14 -0.73
N ILE A 143 -8.94 -0.45 0.19
CA ILE A 143 -9.75 0.74 -0.11
C ILE A 143 -8.84 1.97 -0.05
N PHE A 144 -8.96 2.82 -1.07
CA PHE A 144 -8.24 4.07 -1.20
C PHE A 144 -9.21 5.24 -1.08
N GLU A 145 -9.30 5.84 0.10
CA GLU A 145 -10.15 7.00 0.35
C GLU A 145 -9.35 8.29 0.16
N LYS A 146 -9.77 9.13 -0.79
CA LYS A 146 -9.08 10.38 -1.09
C LYS A 146 -9.28 11.38 0.06
N VAL A 147 -8.18 11.97 0.54
CA VAL A 147 -8.19 13.01 1.56
C VAL A 147 -8.24 14.38 0.85
N PRO A 148 -9.32 15.17 0.97
CA PRO A 148 -9.42 16.48 0.33
C PRO A 148 -8.58 17.54 1.07
N GLY A 149 -8.00 18.49 0.33
CA GLY A 149 -7.49 19.75 0.91
C GLY A 149 -6.11 19.70 1.58
N VAL A 150 -5.31 18.67 1.30
CA VAL A 150 -3.85 18.64 1.55
C VAL A 150 -3.13 18.99 0.24
#